data_AF-A0A2G3E8M3-F1
#
_entry.id   AF-A0A2G3E8M3-F1
#
_cell.length_a   1.000
_cell.length_b   1.000
_cell.length_c   1.000
_cell.angle_alpha   90.00
_cell.angle_beta   90.00
_cell.angle_gamma   90.00
#
_symmetry.space_group_name_H-M   'P 1'
#
loop_
_entity.id
_entity.type
_entity.pdbx_description
1 polymer ?
#
loop_
_entity_poly.entity_id
_entity_poly.type
_entity_poly.pdbx_seq_one_letter_code
_entity_poly.pdbx_strand_id
1 'polypeptide(L)'
;MNKEWSEQNKRMQSLIKKADTFNEGKDVLFELRNDLMNTMLSFKDDLDREDYDAMPFMNADGYHSKNIAYSLWHIFRIEDIVANTLVCGDEEILFSGKYQSRINSPIITTGNELVKGQISDFTKQLDIDELYSYIADVKKCTENIIRNLTFNDLKIKVMNERREELKALSVVSSDENAVWLIDYWCNKDLRGLIQMPFSRHWIMHTEACLRIKNKLK
;
A
#
# COMPACT_ATOMS: atom_id res chain seq x y z
N MET A 1 16.48 8.00 0.54
CA MET A 1 15.94 6.83 1.25
C MET A 1 16.37 6.94 2.71
N ASN A 2 15.42 6.92 3.63
CA ASN A 2 15.66 6.84 5.06
C ASN A 2 16.52 5.59 5.31
N LYS A 3 17.68 5.80 5.94
CA LYS A 3 18.67 4.74 6.14
C LYS A 3 18.14 3.65 7.05
N GLU A 4 17.44 4.03 8.11
CA GLU A 4 16.88 3.13 9.12
C GLU A 4 15.84 2.19 8.51
N TRP A 5 14.84 2.74 7.81
CA TRP A 5 13.83 1.92 7.11
C TRP A 5 14.44 1.01 6.04
N SER A 6 15.46 1.50 5.33
CA SER A 6 16.18 0.68 4.36
C SER A 6 16.94 -0.47 5.02
N GLU A 7 17.52 -0.26 6.20
CA GLU A 7 18.26 -1.27 6.96
C GLU A 7 17.31 -2.29 7.57
N GLN A 8 16.21 -1.85 8.18
CA GLN A 8 15.12 -2.73 8.66
C GLN A 8 14.57 -3.60 7.53
N ASN A 9 14.27 -3.03 6.36
CA ASN A 9 13.79 -3.79 5.21
C ASN A 9 14.82 -4.82 4.71
N LYS A 10 16.11 -4.45 4.62
CA LYS A 10 17.18 -5.39 4.26
C LYS A 10 17.30 -6.54 5.28
N ARG A 11 17.23 -6.22 6.58
CA ARG A 11 17.28 -7.19 7.67
C ARG A 11 16.09 -8.15 7.58
N MET A 12 14.86 -7.62 7.50
CA MET A 12 13.63 -8.41 7.30
C MET A 12 13.78 -9.37 6.11
N GLN A 13 14.23 -8.88 4.95
CA GLN A 13 14.41 -9.71 3.76
C GLN A 13 15.44 -10.82 3.94
N SER A 14 16.48 -10.61 4.75
CA SER A 14 17.48 -11.63 5.07
C SER A 14 16.90 -12.70 6.00
N LEU A 15 16.15 -12.29 7.01
CA LEU A 15 15.58 -13.18 8.03
C LEU A 15 14.48 -14.08 7.46
N ILE A 16 13.56 -13.54 6.64
CA ILE A 16 12.45 -14.34 6.09
C ILE A 16 12.90 -15.41 5.08
N LYS A 17 14.18 -15.44 4.67
CA LYS A 17 14.72 -16.44 3.74
C LYS A 17 15.07 -17.77 4.43
N LYS A 18 15.11 -17.82 5.77
CA LYS A 18 15.48 -19.01 6.51
C LYS A 18 14.39 -19.39 7.51
N ALA A 19 14.18 -20.69 7.70
CA ALA A 19 13.11 -21.22 8.54
C ALA A 19 13.30 -20.90 10.02
N ASP A 20 14.54 -21.01 10.50
CA ASP A 20 15.00 -20.73 11.86
C ASP A 20 14.84 -19.25 12.25
N THR A 21 14.95 -18.32 11.29
CA THR A 21 14.83 -16.88 11.54
C THR A 21 13.52 -16.27 11.04
N PHE A 22 12.56 -17.08 10.57
CA PHE A 22 11.36 -16.58 9.91
C PHE A 22 10.49 -15.72 10.83
N ASN A 23 10.27 -16.16 12.08
CA ASN A 23 9.48 -15.40 13.05
C ASN A 23 10.13 -14.06 13.41
N GLU A 24 11.46 -14.03 13.61
CA GLU A 24 12.20 -12.77 13.78
C GLU A 24 12.02 -11.85 12.56
N GLY A 25 12.00 -12.43 11.36
CA GLY A 25 11.71 -11.68 10.14
C GLY A 25 10.31 -11.04 10.13
N LYS A 26 9.29 -11.72 10.69
CA LYS A 26 7.94 -11.15 10.87
C LYS A 26 7.96 -10.00 11.89
N ASP A 27 8.70 -10.16 12.98
CA ASP A 27 8.81 -9.12 14.01
C ASP A 27 9.45 -7.85 13.44
N VAL A 28 10.56 -7.96 12.70
CA VAL A 28 11.21 -6.82 12.03
C VAL A 28 10.28 -6.19 10.97
N LEU A 29 9.45 -6.98 10.28
CA LEU A 29 8.45 -6.44 9.37
C LEU A 29 7.38 -5.61 10.11
N PHE A 30 6.89 -6.09 11.25
CA PHE A 30 5.92 -5.37 12.06
C PHE A 30 6.49 -4.09 12.66
N GLU A 31 7.75 -4.11 13.12
CA GLU A 31 8.47 -2.90 13.56
C GLU A 31 8.52 -1.84 12.44
N LEU A 32 9.01 -2.22 11.26
CA LEU A 32 9.06 -1.33 10.09
C LEU A 32 7.66 -0.75 9.75
N ARG A 33 6.63 -1.59 9.76
CA ARG A 33 5.25 -1.16 9.47
C ARG A 33 4.70 -0.21 10.53
N ASN A 34 5.07 -0.40 11.80
CA ASN A 34 4.70 0.50 12.88
C ASN A 34 5.40 1.85 12.74
N ASP A 35 6.70 1.88 12.41
CA ASP A 35 7.43 3.13 12.20
C ASP A 35 6.86 3.96 11.04
N LEU A 36 6.54 3.28 9.93
CA LEU A 36 5.91 3.90 8.76
C LEU A 36 4.49 4.37 9.07
N MET A 37 3.69 3.58 9.79
CA MET A 37 2.35 3.96 10.21
C MET A 37 2.37 5.17 11.16
N ASN A 38 3.27 5.19 12.14
CA ASN A 38 3.44 6.32 13.06
C ASN A 38 3.81 7.60 12.29
N THR A 39 4.66 7.48 11.27
CA THR A 39 4.98 8.61 10.38
C THR A 39 3.74 9.10 9.64
N MET A 40 2.96 8.21 9.05
CA MET A 40 1.72 8.58 8.34
C MET A 40 0.69 9.19 9.29
N LEU A 41 0.53 8.67 10.51
CA LEU A 41 -0.37 9.23 11.52
C LEU A 41 0.04 10.64 11.96
N SER A 42 1.34 10.92 12.06
CA SER A 42 1.83 12.27 12.41
C SER A 42 1.35 13.34 11.44
N PHE A 43 0.97 12.98 10.21
CA PHE A 43 0.44 13.93 9.25
C PHE A 43 -0.88 14.55 9.71
N LYS A 44 -1.69 13.85 10.50
CA LYS A 44 -2.95 14.36 11.04
C LYS A 44 -2.75 15.57 11.97
N ASP A 45 -1.65 15.59 12.70
CA ASP A 45 -1.32 16.67 13.64
C ASP A 45 -0.60 17.82 12.95
N ASP A 46 0.00 17.55 11.79
CA ASP A 46 0.95 18.44 11.13
C ASP A 46 0.40 19.15 9.89
N LEU A 47 -0.69 18.67 9.31
CA LEU A 47 -1.21 19.10 8.01
C LEU A 47 -2.67 19.51 8.10
N ASP A 48 -3.02 20.55 7.35
CA ASP A 48 -4.41 20.92 7.11
C ASP A 48 -5.00 20.11 5.95
N ARG A 49 -6.33 20.16 5.76
CA ARG A 49 -7.00 19.36 4.73
C ARG A 49 -6.45 19.62 3.33
N GLU A 50 -6.14 20.87 3.00
CA GLU A 50 -5.64 21.30 1.70
C GLU A 50 -4.24 20.75 1.40
N ASP A 51 -3.42 20.52 2.42
CA ASP A 51 -2.07 19.97 2.27
C ASP A 51 -2.09 18.54 1.73
N TYR A 52 -3.13 17.77 2.04
CA TYR A 52 -3.30 16.40 1.53
C TYR A 52 -3.46 16.35 0.01
N ASP A 53 -4.03 17.40 -0.59
CA ASP A 53 -4.27 17.53 -2.03
C ASP A 53 -3.12 18.23 -2.76
N ALA A 54 -2.24 18.90 -2.03
CA ALA A 54 -1.19 19.73 -2.59
C ALA A 54 -0.16 18.91 -3.39
N MET A 55 0.21 19.43 -4.55
CA MET A 55 1.17 18.79 -5.48
C MET A 55 2.35 19.72 -5.79
N PRO A 56 3.22 20.03 -4.80
CA PRO A 56 4.32 20.97 -4.99
C PRO A 56 5.37 20.51 -6.03
N PHE A 57 5.34 19.22 -6.41
CA PHE A 57 6.26 18.63 -7.38
C PHE A 57 5.53 18.01 -8.60
N MET A 58 4.36 18.53 -9.00
CA MET A 58 3.52 17.96 -10.07
C MET A 58 4.26 17.63 -11.38
N ASN A 59 5.32 18.38 -11.72
CA ASN A 59 6.11 18.20 -12.94
C ASN A 59 7.43 17.44 -12.73
N ALA A 60 7.70 16.95 -11.52
CA ALA A 60 8.88 16.15 -11.23
C ALA A 60 8.66 14.68 -11.59
N ASP A 61 9.75 13.94 -11.76
CA ASP A 61 9.70 12.48 -11.90
C ASP A 61 9.65 11.78 -10.53
N GLY A 62 8.97 10.64 -10.46
CA GLY A 62 8.93 9.77 -9.29
C GLY A 62 7.78 10.03 -8.32
N TYR A 63 7.80 9.35 -7.17
CA TYR A 63 6.64 9.24 -6.26
C TYR A 63 6.16 10.57 -5.66
N HIS A 64 7.08 11.51 -5.43
CA HIS A 64 6.78 12.82 -4.86
C HIS A 64 6.04 13.76 -5.83
N SER A 65 5.88 13.38 -7.10
CA SER A 65 5.03 14.08 -8.06
C SER A 65 3.53 13.91 -7.80
N LYS A 66 3.16 12.95 -6.94
CA LYS A 66 1.80 12.73 -6.44
C LYS A 66 1.53 13.65 -5.24
N ASN A 67 0.38 13.50 -4.58
CA ASN A 67 0.10 14.14 -3.29
C ASN A 67 0.01 13.10 -2.14
N ILE A 68 -0.23 13.60 -0.93
CA ILE A 68 -0.22 12.78 0.28
C ILE A 68 -1.47 11.88 0.33
N ALA A 69 -2.66 12.42 0.08
CA ALA A 69 -3.90 11.63 0.07
C ALA A 69 -3.85 10.48 -0.96
N TYR A 70 -3.33 10.75 -2.16
CA TYR A 70 -3.14 9.72 -3.19
C TYR A 70 -2.19 8.64 -2.71
N SER A 71 -1.07 9.02 -2.11
CA SER A 71 -0.06 8.05 -1.67
C SER A 71 -0.62 7.15 -0.55
N LEU A 72 -1.41 7.71 0.36
CA LEU A 72 -2.12 6.95 1.39
C LEU A 72 -3.14 5.99 0.79
N TRP A 73 -4.03 6.46 -0.09
CA TRP A 73 -4.96 5.60 -0.83
C TRP A 73 -4.21 4.48 -1.56
N HIS A 74 -3.19 4.84 -2.32
CA HIS A 74 -2.45 3.93 -3.20
C HIS A 74 -1.71 2.83 -2.44
N ILE A 75 -1.04 3.15 -1.33
CA ILE A 75 -0.39 2.13 -0.47
C ILE A 75 -1.40 1.07 -0.04
N PHE A 76 -2.48 1.52 0.60
CA PHE A 76 -3.38 0.61 1.28
C PHE A 76 -4.38 -0.05 0.36
N ARG A 77 -4.68 0.58 -0.78
CA ARG A 77 -5.46 -0.06 -1.83
C ARG A 77 -4.72 -1.23 -2.46
N ILE A 78 -3.42 -1.07 -2.75
CA ILE A 78 -2.57 -2.17 -3.23
C ILE A 78 -2.48 -3.26 -2.16
N GLU A 79 -2.23 -2.89 -0.91
CA GLU A 79 -2.11 -3.87 0.16
C GLU A 79 -3.40 -4.67 0.36
N ASP A 80 -4.56 -4.02 0.35
CA ASP A 80 -5.87 -4.65 0.50
C ASP A 80 -6.14 -5.69 -0.59
N ILE A 81 -5.95 -5.31 -1.86
CA ILE A 81 -6.12 -6.23 -3.00
C ILE A 81 -5.16 -7.42 -2.87
N VAL A 82 -3.88 -7.16 -2.59
CA VAL A 82 -2.88 -8.22 -2.54
C VAL A 82 -3.14 -9.15 -1.35
N ALA A 83 -3.46 -8.63 -0.18
CA ALA A 83 -3.67 -9.44 1.02
C ALA A 83 -4.98 -10.22 0.98
N ASN A 84 -6.08 -9.56 0.65
CA ASN A 84 -7.41 -10.19 0.70
C ASN A 84 -7.69 -10.99 -0.57
N THR A 85 -7.56 -10.40 -1.77
CA THR A 85 -7.87 -11.12 -3.01
C THR A 85 -6.80 -12.15 -3.39
N LEU A 86 -5.51 -11.78 -3.37
CA LEU A 86 -4.47 -12.67 -3.92
C LEU A 86 -3.91 -13.68 -2.91
N VAL A 87 -3.81 -13.31 -1.63
CA VAL A 87 -3.23 -14.20 -0.60
C VAL A 87 -4.30 -15.04 0.08
N CYS A 88 -5.36 -14.43 0.63
CA CYS A 88 -6.40 -15.16 1.36
C CYS A 88 -7.51 -15.65 0.43
N GLY A 89 -7.78 -14.88 -0.61
CA GLY A 89 -8.93 -15.10 -1.46
C GLY A 89 -10.27 -14.72 -0.88
N ASP A 90 -10.25 -13.69 -0.05
CA ASP A 90 -11.39 -13.12 0.65
C ASP A 90 -11.80 -11.79 0.02
N GLU A 91 -12.98 -11.30 0.41
CA GLU A 91 -13.44 -9.97 0.04
C GLU A 91 -12.52 -8.88 0.60
N GLU A 92 -12.20 -7.89 -0.22
CA GLU A 92 -11.36 -6.76 0.15
C GLU A 92 -12.03 -5.89 1.23
N ILE A 93 -11.21 -5.30 2.11
CA ILE A 93 -11.67 -4.42 3.19
C ILE A 93 -12.42 -3.21 2.63
N LEU A 94 -12.02 -2.73 1.45
CA LEU A 94 -12.70 -1.62 0.77
C LEU A 94 -14.22 -1.87 0.63
N PHE A 95 -14.60 -3.11 0.29
CA PHE A 95 -15.98 -3.49 0.01
C PHE A 95 -16.70 -3.95 1.27
N SER A 96 -16.12 -4.88 2.02
CA SER A 96 -16.73 -5.43 3.25
C SER A 96 -16.96 -4.35 4.32
N GLY A 97 -16.05 -3.36 4.41
CA GLY A 97 -16.15 -2.22 5.32
C GLY A 97 -16.92 -1.01 4.77
N LYS A 98 -17.45 -1.10 3.53
CA LYS A 98 -18.09 0.00 2.78
C LYS A 98 -17.23 1.25 2.72
N TYR A 99 -15.92 1.08 2.68
CA TYR A 99 -14.98 2.19 2.74
C TYR A 99 -14.99 3.03 1.47
N GLN A 100 -15.32 2.46 0.31
CA GLN A 100 -15.47 3.27 -0.91
C GLN A 100 -16.44 4.44 -0.71
N SER A 101 -17.63 4.17 -0.17
CA SER A 101 -18.64 5.22 0.05
C SER A 101 -18.30 6.12 1.24
N ARG A 102 -17.74 5.56 2.32
CA ARG A 102 -17.32 6.33 3.50
C ARG A 102 -16.21 7.34 3.19
N ILE A 103 -15.19 6.90 2.45
CA ILE A 103 -14.09 7.75 1.96
C ILE A 103 -14.58 8.70 0.87
N ASN A 104 -15.76 8.44 0.28
CA ASN A 104 -16.24 9.16 -0.91
C ASN A 104 -15.26 9.02 -2.10
N SER A 105 -14.69 7.82 -2.29
CA SER A 105 -13.76 7.56 -3.39
C SER A 105 -14.51 7.33 -4.70
N PRO A 106 -14.24 8.12 -5.76
CA PRO A 106 -14.84 7.91 -7.07
C PRO A 106 -14.24 6.71 -7.82
N ILE A 107 -13.15 6.13 -7.32
CA ILE A 107 -12.50 4.96 -7.92
C ILE A 107 -12.39 3.81 -6.92
N ILE A 108 -12.35 2.59 -7.44
CA ILE A 108 -12.01 1.36 -6.69
C ILE A 108 -10.61 0.85 -7.02
N THR A 109 -9.93 1.51 -7.96
CA THR A 109 -8.64 1.10 -8.51
C THR A 109 -7.49 1.58 -7.61
N THR A 110 -6.30 1.07 -7.89
CA THR A 110 -5.04 1.51 -7.23
C THR A 110 -4.66 2.96 -7.54
N GLY A 111 -5.31 3.61 -8.52
CA GLY A 111 -5.02 4.97 -8.94
C GLY A 111 -3.77 5.11 -9.82
N ASN A 112 -3.20 4.01 -10.30
CA ASN A 112 -2.03 4.04 -11.20
C ASN A 112 -2.30 4.77 -12.52
N GLU A 113 -3.55 4.74 -12.98
CA GLU A 113 -4.05 5.42 -14.17
C GLU A 113 -4.11 6.95 -14.02
N LEU A 114 -4.09 7.48 -12.78
CA LEU A 114 -4.25 8.90 -12.54
C LEU A 114 -2.96 9.68 -12.79
N VAL A 115 -3.05 10.70 -13.65
CA VAL A 115 -1.94 11.59 -14.00
C VAL A 115 -2.21 13.05 -13.63
N LYS A 116 -1.19 13.72 -13.12
CA LYS A 116 -1.15 15.18 -12.86
C LYS A 116 -2.44 15.68 -12.18
N GLY A 117 -3.19 16.56 -12.84
CA GLY A 117 -4.42 17.17 -12.31
C GLY A 117 -5.47 16.16 -11.87
N GLN A 118 -5.59 15.00 -12.53
CA GLN A 118 -6.54 13.95 -12.16
C GLN A 118 -6.32 13.44 -10.74
N ILE A 119 -5.06 13.47 -10.25
CA ILE A 119 -4.73 13.08 -8.88
C ILE A 119 -5.36 14.09 -7.91
N SER A 120 -5.22 15.39 -8.18
CA SER A 120 -5.82 16.42 -7.33
C SER A 120 -7.35 16.38 -7.37
N ASP A 121 -7.95 16.17 -8.55
CA ASP A 121 -9.40 16.06 -8.69
C ASP A 121 -9.95 14.82 -7.96
N PHE A 122 -9.21 13.72 -7.96
CA PHE A 122 -9.51 12.54 -7.17
C PHE A 122 -9.42 12.82 -5.68
N THR A 123 -8.29 13.34 -5.19
CA THR A 123 -8.07 13.42 -3.73
C THR A 123 -8.90 14.48 -3.03
N LYS A 124 -9.31 15.55 -3.73
CA LYS A 124 -10.23 16.57 -3.20
C LYS A 124 -11.58 16.00 -2.79
N GLN A 125 -11.98 14.86 -3.35
CA GLN A 125 -13.26 14.22 -3.02
C GLN A 125 -13.18 13.40 -1.75
N LEU A 126 -11.97 13.00 -1.33
CA LEU A 126 -11.80 12.02 -0.27
C LEU A 126 -12.05 12.62 1.12
N ASP A 127 -12.79 11.88 1.92
CA ASP A 127 -12.80 12.01 3.37
C ASP A 127 -11.51 11.38 3.93
N ILE A 128 -10.66 12.24 4.51
CA ILE A 128 -9.34 11.84 4.98
C ILE A 128 -9.42 11.02 6.27
N ASP A 129 -10.39 11.28 7.15
CA ASP A 129 -10.54 10.53 8.39
C ASP A 129 -11.05 9.11 8.13
N GLU A 130 -11.98 8.96 7.19
CA GLU A 130 -12.43 7.66 6.73
C GLU A 130 -11.32 6.91 5.96
N LEU A 131 -10.45 7.63 5.23
CA LEU A 131 -9.27 7.04 4.61
C LEU A 131 -8.31 6.47 5.67
N TYR A 132 -8.03 7.20 6.75
CA TYR A 132 -7.22 6.66 7.86
C TYR A 132 -7.88 5.46 8.55
N SER A 133 -9.20 5.45 8.67
CA SER A 133 -9.95 4.31 9.22
C SER A 133 -9.79 3.06 8.36
N TYR A 134 -9.91 3.20 7.03
CA TYR A 134 -9.64 2.13 6.07
C TYR A 134 -8.21 1.60 6.19
N ILE A 135 -7.24 2.51 6.24
CA ILE A 135 -5.82 2.19 6.39
C ILE A 135 -5.55 1.34 7.63
N ALA A 136 -6.15 1.71 8.77
CA ALA A 136 -6.00 0.97 10.02
C ALA A 136 -6.56 -0.45 9.92
N ASP A 137 -7.73 -0.62 9.30
CA ASP A 137 -8.35 -1.93 9.12
C ASP A 137 -7.59 -2.82 8.13
N VAL A 138 -7.10 -2.25 7.02
CA VAL A 138 -6.22 -2.98 6.07
C VAL A 138 -4.95 -3.43 6.76
N LYS A 139 -4.25 -2.54 7.49
CA LYS A 139 -3.03 -2.90 8.22
C LYS A 139 -3.30 -4.05 9.19
N LYS A 140 -4.38 -3.95 9.97
CA LYS A 140 -4.77 -4.97 10.95
C LYS A 140 -5.08 -6.32 10.28
N CYS A 141 -5.83 -6.32 9.17
CA CYS A 141 -6.13 -7.52 8.41
C CYS A 141 -4.84 -8.18 7.89
N THR A 142 -4.02 -7.42 7.16
CA THR A 142 -2.75 -7.91 6.60
C THR A 142 -1.80 -8.44 7.67
N GLU A 143 -1.72 -7.81 8.85
CA GLU A 143 -0.87 -8.30 9.93
C GLU A 143 -1.40 -9.59 10.55
N ASN A 144 -2.71 -9.76 10.65
CA ASN A 144 -3.29 -11.04 11.07
C ASN A 144 -2.96 -12.15 10.06
N ILE A 145 -3.03 -11.85 8.76
CA ILE A 145 -2.62 -12.79 7.70
C ILE A 145 -1.16 -13.18 7.88
N ILE A 146 -0.25 -12.19 7.97
CA ILE A 146 1.19 -12.42 8.13
C ILE A 146 1.51 -13.22 9.40
N ARG A 147 0.86 -12.94 10.54
CA ARG A 147 1.09 -13.68 11.79
C ARG A 147 0.86 -15.18 11.63
N ASN A 148 -0.18 -15.55 10.89
CA ASN A 148 -0.59 -16.93 10.68
C ASN A 148 0.25 -17.67 9.62
N LEU A 149 1.10 -16.96 8.87
CA LEU A 149 1.99 -17.60 7.90
C LEU A 149 3.07 -18.43 8.60
N THR A 150 3.37 -19.56 7.97
CA THR A 150 4.52 -20.42 8.22
C THR A 150 5.62 -20.17 7.16
N PHE A 151 6.84 -20.63 7.44
CA PHE A 151 7.94 -20.49 6.50
C PHE A 151 7.68 -21.22 5.16
N ASN A 152 6.93 -22.31 5.19
CA ASN A 152 6.63 -23.09 3.98
C ASN A 152 5.68 -22.33 3.04
N ASP A 153 4.80 -21.49 3.59
CA ASP A 153 3.81 -20.72 2.82
C ASP A 153 4.49 -19.69 1.90
N LEU A 154 5.71 -19.26 2.23
CA LEU A 154 6.48 -18.27 1.47
C LEU A 154 6.72 -18.64 0.00
N LYS A 155 6.69 -19.95 -0.31
CA LYS A 155 6.91 -20.48 -1.67
C LYS A 155 5.61 -20.64 -2.45
N ILE A 156 4.45 -20.47 -1.81
CA ILE A 156 3.15 -20.54 -2.47
C ILE A 156 3.08 -19.40 -3.48
N LYS A 157 2.77 -19.75 -4.72
CA LYS A 157 2.53 -18.80 -5.80
C LYS A 157 1.07 -18.37 -5.79
N VAL A 158 0.82 -17.17 -6.29
CA VAL A 158 -0.56 -16.73 -6.57
C VAL A 158 -1.20 -17.70 -7.55
N MET A 159 -2.37 -18.22 -7.20
CA MET A 159 -3.10 -19.18 -8.01
C MET A 159 -3.72 -18.50 -9.25
N ASN A 160 -3.86 -19.23 -10.36
CA ASN A 160 -4.44 -18.69 -11.59
C ASN A 160 -5.89 -18.26 -11.40
N GLU A 161 -6.64 -18.96 -10.55
CA GLU A 161 -8.01 -18.63 -10.18
C GLU A 161 -8.09 -17.23 -9.55
N ARG A 162 -7.13 -16.87 -8.68
CA ARG A 162 -7.03 -15.53 -8.07
C ARG A 162 -6.68 -14.45 -9.08
N ARG A 163 -5.93 -14.79 -10.15
CA ARG A 163 -5.65 -13.87 -11.25
C ARG A 163 -6.93 -13.54 -12.04
N GLU A 164 -7.76 -14.53 -12.33
CA GLU A 164 -9.01 -14.31 -13.06
C GLU A 164 -10.03 -13.57 -12.19
N GLU A 165 -10.08 -13.85 -10.88
CA GLU A 165 -10.85 -13.09 -9.90
C GLU A 165 -10.42 -11.61 -9.86
N LEU A 166 -9.12 -11.34 -9.76
CA LEU A 166 -8.57 -9.98 -9.77
C LEU A 166 -8.99 -9.20 -11.03
N LYS A 167 -8.97 -9.84 -12.20
CA LYS A 167 -9.42 -9.22 -13.46
C LYS A 167 -10.92 -8.93 -13.44
N ALA A 168 -11.74 -9.87 -12.94
CA ALA A 168 -13.18 -9.71 -12.87
C ALA A 168 -13.59 -8.55 -11.94
N LEU A 169 -12.87 -8.36 -10.83
CA LEU A 169 -13.13 -7.29 -9.87
C LEU A 169 -12.86 -5.87 -10.42
N SER A 170 -12.08 -5.74 -11.50
CA SER A 170 -11.73 -4.44 -12.10
C SER A 170 -11.10 -3.43 -11.12
N VAL A 171 -10.44 -3.94 -10.08
CA VAL A 171 -9.74 -3.16 -9.04
C VAL A 171 -8.32 -2.76 -9.44
N VAL A 172 -7.87 -3.21 -10.60
CA VAL A 172 -6.72 -2.67 -11.32
C VAL A 172 -7.25 -2.13 -12.64
N SER A 173 -6.95 -0.86 -12.93
CA SER A 173 -7.39 -0.22 -14.18
C SER A 173 -6.80 -0.94 -15.41
N SER A 174 -7.56 -0.97 -16.50
CA SER A 174 -7.09 -1.47 -17.80
C SER A 174 -6.16 -0.49 -18.53
N ASP A 175 -5.92 0.69 -17.96
CA ASP A 175 -4.95 1.68 -18.48
C ASP A 175 -3.54 1.08 -18.52
N GLU A 176 -2.75 1.48 -19.52
CA GLU A 176 -1.37 0.99 -19.73
C GLU A 176 -0.46 1.24 -18.52
N ASN A 177 -0.72 2.30 -17.74
CA ASN A 177 0.04 2.63 -16.54
C ASN A 177 -0.28 1.73 -15.33
N ALA A 178 -1.37 0.96 -15.41
CA ALA A 178 -1.89 0.16 -14.29
C ALA A 178 -1.92 -1.35 -14.58
N VAL A 179 -2.30 -1.75 -15.80
CA VAL A 179 -2.62 -3.14 -16.15
C VAL A 179 -1.48 -4.13 -15.88
N TRP A 180 -0.23 -3.66 -15.97
CA TRP A 180 0.97 -4.46 -15.68
C TRP A 180 1.04 -4.97 -14.24
N LEU A 181 0.31 -4.36 -13.29
CA LEU A 181 0.28 -4.77 -11.88
C LEU A 181 -0.26 -6.19 -11.71
N ILE A 182 -1.24 -6.59 -12.53
CA ILE A 182 -1.81 -7.94 -12.50
C ILE A 182 -0.71 -8.97 -12.74
N ASP A 183 0.06 -8.80 -13.81
CA ASP A 183 1.15 -9.71 -14.13
C ASP A 183 2.29 -9.61 -13.11
N TYR A 184 2.56 -8.41 -12.58
CA TYR A 184 3.61 -8.23 -11.58
C TYR A 184 3.33 -8.99 -10.28
N TRP A 185 2.08 -8.94 -9.77
CA TRP A 185 1.69 -9.64 -8.54
C TRP A 185 1.47 -11.13 -8.77
N CYS A 186 0.75 -11.52 -9.84
CA CYS A 186 0.44 -12.93 -10.09
C CYS A 186 1.67 -13.78 -10.45
N ASN A 187 2.78 -13.16 -10.85
CA ASN A 187 4.06 -13.86 -11.06
C ASN A 187 4.91 -14.00 -9.79
N LYS A 188 4.43 -13.55 -8.62
CA LYS A 188 5.17 -13.62 -7.35
C LYS A 188 4.80 -14.86 -6.54
N ASP A 189 5.74 -15.26 -5.68
CA ASP A 189 5.44 -16.06 -4.50
C ASP A 189 5.02 -15.14 -3.34
N LEU A 190 4.45 -15.72 -2.27
CA LEU A 190 4.02 -14.96 -1.10
C LEU A 190 5.17 -14.16 -0.47
N ARG A 191 6.39 -14.71 -0.49
CA ARG A 191 7.59 -13.97 -0.10
C ARG A 191 7.77 -12.69 -0.92
N GLY A 192 7.63 -12.76 -2.24
CA GLY A 192 7.73 -11.60 -3.13
C GLY A 192 6.68 -10.53 -2.83
N LEU A 193 5.48 -10.94 -2.43
CA LEU A 193 4.41 -10.01 -2.00
C LEU A 193 4.73 -9.34 -0.66
N ILE A 194 5.32 -10.08 0.29
CA ILE A 194 5.81 -9.51 1.56
C ILE A 194 6.94 -8.48 1.31
N GLN A 195 7.88 -8.79 0.42
CA GLN A 195 9.08 -7.97 0.18
C GLN A 195 8.83 -6.67 -0.57
N MET A 196 7.68 -6.52 -1.23
CA MET A 196 7.37 -5.37 -2.07
C MET A 196 6.08 -4.67 -1.62
N PRO A 197 4.86 -5.15 -1.94
CA PRO A 197 3.60 -4.56 -1.46
C PRO A 197 3.55 -4.25 0.03
N PHE A 198 3.96 -5.19 0.90
CA PHE A 198 3.76 -5.04 2.35
C PHE A 198 4.92 -4.35 3.11
N SER A 199 5.97 -3.94 2.38
CA SER A 199 7.18 -3.37 2.99
C SER A 199 7.79 -2.25 2.14
N ARG A 200 8.56 -2.58 1.09
CA ARG A 200 9.31 -1.59 0.30
C ARG A 200 8.40 -0.53 -0.34
N HIS A 201 7.19 -0.91 -0.76
CA HIS A 201 6.21 0.02 -1.34
C HIS A 201 5.80 1.11 -0.34
N TRP A 202 5.53 0.74 0.92
CA TRP A 202 5.22 1.70 1.98
C TRP A 202 6.35 2.70 2.20
N ILE A 203 7.61 2.24 2.25
CA ILE A 203 8.78 3.11 2.42
C ILE A 203 8.81 4.18 1.32
N MET A 204 8.66 3.76 0.07
CA MET A 204 8.80 4.64 -1.10
C MET A 204 7.75 5.76 -1.12
N HIS A 205 6.51 5.44 -0.79
CA HIS A 205 5.43 6.42 -0.74
C HIS A 205 5.44 7.25 0.54
N THR A 206 5.78 6.68 1.69
CA THR A 206 5.93 7.45 2.95
C THR A 206 7.06 8.48 2.84
N GLU A 207 8.18 8.14 2.21
CA GLU A 207 9.25 9.10 1.91
C GLU A 207 8.81 10.20 0.95
N ALA A 208 7.99 9.86 -0.05
CA ALA A 208 7.43 10.84 -0.96
C ALA A 208 6.53 11.83 -0.20
N CYS A 209 5.65 11.33 0.68
CA CYS A 209 4.81 12.16 1.55
C CYS A 209 5.65 13.10 2.43
N LEU A 210 6.73 12.60 3.05
CA LEU A 210 7.63 13.44 3.84
C LEU A 210 8.27 14.56 3.02
N ARG A 211 8.69 14.29 1.78
CA ARG A 211 9.22 15.32 0.88
C ARG A 211 8.18 16.38 0.52
N ILE A 212 6.94 15.94 0.27
CA ILE A 212 5.82 16.85 -0.02
C ILE A 212 5.55 17.72 1.20
N LYS A 213 5.33 17.12 2.38
CA LYS A 213 5.13 17.82 3.65
C LYS A 213 6.22 18.86 3.94
N ASN A 214 7.50 18.49 3.80
CA ASN A 214 8.64 19.38 4.03
C ASN A 214 8.76 20.52 3.00
N LYS A 215 8.01 20.47 1.91
CA LYS A 215 7.97 21.55 0.91
C LYS A 215 6.81 22.51 1.14
N LEU A 216 5.76 22.05 1.84
CA LEU A 216 4.60 22.86 2.23
C LEU A 216 4.90 23.72 3.48
N LYS A 217 5.77 23.22 4.36
CA LYS A 217 6.34 23.95 5.51
C LYS A 217 7.67 24.63 5.14
#